data_AF-A0A662JZJ3-F1
#
_entry.id   AF-A0A662JZJ3-F1
#
_cell.length_a   1.000
_cell.length_b   1.000
_cell.length_c   1.000
_cell.angle_alpha   90.00
_cell.angle_beta   90.00
_cell.angle_gamma   90.00
#
_symmetry.space_group_name_H-M   'P 1'
#
loop_
_entity.id
_entity.type
_entity.pdbx_description
1 polymer ?
#
loop_
_entity_poly.entity_id
_entity_poly.type
_entity_poly.pdbx_seq_one_letter_code
_entity_poly.pdbx_strand_id
1 'polypeptide(L)'
;MKIQLIFPAIEHGVTTVHDKKSWARIIFGYPAITLPMLAALTPRKHTVEIINENYQDIDFDTDADIIGITSFTMTAPHVYEIADKFRENGKTVVLGGYHPSALPEEAKQHADAVVIGEAELSWPQLLQDFEKKKKIKPFYHAGTFDPAIIPPIRRDLIKPMPIVGAMQTTRGCPNRCEFCAITSFYNHGVKHRPIENVI
;
A
#
# COMPACT_ATOMS: atom_id res chain seq x y z
N MET A 1 -7.43 -17.16 0.29
CA MET A 1 -6.04 -16.88 -0.09
C MET A 1 -5.36 -16.09 1.01
N LYS A 2 -4.05 -16.23 1.12
CA LYS A 2 -3.17 -15.50 2.04
C LYS A 2 -2.53 -14.34 1.28
N ILE A 3 -2.60 -13.15 1.86
CA ILE A 3 -2.09 -11.93 1.25
C ILE A 3 -1.08 -11.31 2.22
N GLN A 4 0.10 -11.01 1.73
CA GLN A 4 1.10 -10.27 2.49
C GLN A 4 1.26 -8.88 1.88
N LEU A 5 1.14 -7.85 2.72
CA LEU A 5 1.26 -6.45 2.32
C LEU A 5 2.55 -5.88 2.91
N ILE A 6 3.41 -5.31 2.06
CA ILE A 6 4.76 -4.89 2.46
C ILE A 6 4.90 -3.38 2.34
N PHE A 7 5.38 -2.78 3.43
CA PHE A 7 5.88 -1.42 3.46
C PHE A 7 7.42 -1.48 3.44
N PRO A 8 8.08 -0.94 2.40
CA PRO A 8 9.52 -1.05 2.23
C PRO A 8 10.30 -0.24 3.28
N ALA A 9 11.56 -0.62 3.47
CA ALA A 9 12.51 0.11 4.28
C ALA A 9 12.67 1.53 3.76
N ILE A 10 12.76 2.47 4.70
CA ILE A 10 13.14 3.86 4.43
C ILE A 10 14.43 4.17 5.18
N GLU A 11 15.35 4.85 4.52
CA GLU A 11 16.63 5.30 5.10
C GLU A 11 16.54 6.73 5.64
N HIS A 12 15.46 7.44 5.34
CA HIS A 12 15.26 8.84 5.71
C HIS A 12 13.87 9.04 6.30
N GLY A 13 13.78 9.84 7.37
CA GLY A 13 12.53 10.13 8.06
C GLY A 13 12.69 10.15 9.58
N VAL A 14 11.56 10.17 10.29
CA VAL A 14 11.55 10.19 11.76
C VAL A 14 11.95 8.84 12.36
N THR A 15 11.46 7.75 11.76
CA THR A 15 11.81 6.38 12.12
C THR A 15 12.15 5.63 10.85
N THR A 16 13.28 4.95 10.84
CA THR A 16 13.87 4.30 9.66
C THR A 16 14.15 2.82 9.93
N VAL A 17 14.69 2.12 8.93
CA VAL A 17 15.18 0.74 9.09
C VAL A 17 16.28 0.62 10.14
N HIS A 18 17.04 1.68 10.41
CA HIS A 18 18.08 1.70 11.44
C HIS A 18 17.52 1.69 12.86
N ASP A 19 16.25 2.07 13.03
CA ASP A 19 15.54 2.09 14.31
C ASP A 19 14.84 0.75 14.61
N LYS A 20 15.03 -0.27 13.78
CA LYS A 20 14.33 -1.57 13.86
C LYS A 20 14.35 -2.20 15.24
N LYS A 21 15.42 -2.01 16.02
CA LYS A 21 15.59 -2.55 17.39
C LYS A 21 15.49 -1.50 18.50
N SER A 22 15.13 -0.27 18.16
CA SER A 22 15.03 0.86 19.10
C SER A 22 13.61 1.07 19.61
N TRP A 23 13.47 1.65 20.81
CA TRP A 23 12.19 2.14 21.33
C TRP A 23 11.58 3.25 20.46
N ALA A 24 12.40 3.94 19.65
CA ALA A 24 11.96 4.94 18.70
C ALA A 24 10.86 4.41 17.76
N ARG A 25 10.91 3.13 17.37
CA ARG A 25 9.88 2.53 16.50
C ARG A 25 8.49 2.44 17.13
N ILE A 26 8.41 2.39 18.45
CA ILE A 26 7.14 2.34 19.19
C ILE A 26 6.64 3.77 19.45
N ILE A 27 7.54 4.68 19.80
CA ILE A 27 7.17 6.05 20.19
C ILE A 27 6.87 6.90 18.94
N PHE A 28 7.77 6.86 17.95
CA PHE A 28 7.74 7.69 16.75
C PHE A 28 7.56 6.88 15.46
N GLY A 29 7.09 5.64 15.59
CA GLY A 29 6.86 4.76 14.45
C GLY A 29 5.98 5.42 13.39
N TYR A 30 6.36 5.26 12.13
CA TYR A 30 5.67 5.83 10.99
C TYR A 30 4.25 5.24 10.91
N PRO A 31 3.20 6.06 11.10
CA PRO A 31 1.82 5.58 11.12
C PRO A 31 1.31 5.39 9.69
N ALA A 32 1.92 4.46 8.93
CA ALA A 32 1.49 4.12 7.59
C ALA A 32 0.07 3.56 7.62
N ILE A 33 -0.91 4.36 7.16
CA ILE A 33 -2.31 3.97 7.07
C ILE A 33 -2.67 3.29 5.75
N THR A 34 -1.80 3.36 4.74
CA THR A 34 -2.05 2.82 3.40
C THR A 34 -2.35 1.32 3.40
N LEU A 35 -1.47 0.51 4.00
CA LEU A 35 -1.66 -0.95 4.03
C LEU A 35 -2.78 -1.41 4.98
N PRO A 36 -2.95 -0.82 6.18
CA PRO A 36 -4.13 -1.07 7.01
C PRO A 36 -5.46 -0.71 6.34
N MET A 37 -5.47 0.32 5.48
CA MET A 37 -6.62 0.66 4.65
C MET A 37 -6.87 -0.40 3.58
N LEU A 38 -5.82 -0.79 2.85
CA LEU A 38 -5.91 -1.84 1.84
C LEU A 38 -6.40 -3.17 2.44
N ALA A 39 -5.91 -3.51 3.63
CA ALA A 39 -6.35 -4.68 4.39
C ALA A 39 -7.82 -4.60 4.84
N ALA A 40 -8.36 -3.39 5.04
CA ALA A 40 -9.77 -3.18 5.34
C ALA A 40 -10.67 -3.33 4.10
N LEU A 41 -10.16 -2.97 2.92
CA LEU A 41 -10.82 -3.18 1.63
C LEU A 41 -10.79 -4.65 1.18
N THR A 42 -9.83 -5.43 1.68
CA THR A 42 -9.73 -6.86 1.39
C THR A 42 -10.94 -7.62 1.97
N PRO A 43 -11.67 -8.43 1.15
CA PRO A 43 -12.76 -9.28 1.64
C PRO A 43 -12.35 -10.18 2.81
N ARG A 44 -13.20 -10.27 3.84
CA ARG A 44 -12.92 -10.97 5.11
C ARG A 44 -12.64 -12.48 4.99
N LYS A 45 -12.98 -13.09 3.85
CA LYS A 45 -12.61 -14.47 3.50
C LYS A 45 -11.11 -14.67 3.23
N HIS A 46 -10.32 -13.59 3.17
CA HIS A 46 -8.88 -13.62 2.97
C HIS A 46 -8.14 -13.29 4.25
N THR A 47 -6.97 -13.92 4.42
CA THR A 47 -6.07 -13.60 5.52
C THR A 47 -5.06 -12.57 5.02
N VAL A 48 -4.89 -11.49 5.78
CA VAL A 48 -3.95 -10.41 5.47
C VAL A 48 -2.93 -10.28 6.57
N GLU A 49 -1.66 -10.24 6.18
CA GLU A 49 -0.53 -9.88 7.03
C GLU A 49 0.09 -8.58 6.50
N ILE A 50 0.51 -7.70 7.40
CA ILE A 50 1.26 -6.49 7.05
C ILE A 50 2.68 -6.63 7.58
N ILE A 51 3.65 -6.48 6.68
CA ILE A 51 5.07 -6.43 6.98
C ILE A 51 5.53 -4.99 6.80
N ASN A 52 6.01 -4.37 7.88
CA ASN A 52 6.74 -3.12 7.77
C ASN A 52 8.23 -3.40 7.93
N GLU A 53 8.97 -3.30 6.83
CA GLU A 53 10.40 -3.65 6.80
C GLU A 53 11.24 -2.77 7.74
N ASN A 54 10.74 -1.59 8.10
CA ASN A 54 11.40 -0.75 9.10
C ASN A 54 11.42 -1.41 10.50
N TYR A 55 10.51 -2.35 10.78
CA TYR A 55 10.30 -2.93 12.12
C TYR A 55 10.53 -4.43 12.20
N GLN A 56 10.48 -5.13 11.07
CA GLN A 56 10.71 -6.57 10.98
C GLN A 56 11.36 -6.91 9.64
N ASP A 57 11.88 -8.13 9.52
CA ASP A 57 12.50 -8.60 8.29
C ASP A 57 11.44 -9.20 7.35
N ILE A 58 11.72 -9.15 6.05
CA ILE A 58 10.85 -9.76 5.03
C ILE A 58 11.23 -11.24 4.92
N ASP A 59 10.24 -12.10 5.11
CA ASP A 59 10.36 -13.53 4.80
C ASP A 59 9.96 -13.79 3.34
N PHE A 60 10.95 -14.12 2.51
CA PHE A 60 10.76 -14.37 1.09
C PHE A 60 10.21 -15.79 0.80
N ASP A 61 10.16 -16.68 1.80
CA ASP A 61 9.60 -18.04 1.69
C ASP A 61 8.19 -18.13 2.31
N THR A 62 7.52 -16.99 2.49
CA THR A 62 6.14 -16.90 2.98
C THR A 62 5.18 -17.80 2.17
N ASP A 63 4.14 -18.31 2.80
CA ASP A 63 3.09 -19.08 2.13
C ASP A 63 1.95 -18.23 1.56
N ALA A 64 2.16 -16.91 1.44
CA ALA A 64 1.23 -16.01 0.79
C ALA A 64 1.04 -16.35 -0.70
N ASP A 65 -0.20 -16.17 -1.17
CA ASP A 65 -0.60 -16.32 -2.57
C ASP A 65 -0.31 -15.03 -3.36
N ILE A 66 -0.50 -13.87 -2.72
CA ILE A 66 -0.28 -12.53 -3.30
C ILE A 66 0.59 -11.70 -2.37
N ILE A 67 1.60 -11.06 -2.95
CA ILE A 67 2.44 -10.05 -2.30
C ILE A 67 2.05 -8.68 -2.85
N GLY A 68 1.51 -7.80 -1.99
CA GLY A 68 1.21 -6.42 -2.33
C GLY A 68 2.25 -5.48 -1.74
N ILE A 69 2.96 -4.69 -2.56
CA ILE A 69 4.01 -3.79 -2.07
C ILE A 69 3.64 -2.35 -2.41
N THR A 70 3.59 -1.48 -1.40
CA THR A 70 3.42 -0.04 -1.62
C THR A 70 4.78 0.61 -1.89
N SER A 71 4.83 1.58 -2.80
CA SER A 71 6.08 2.24 -3.16
C SER A 71 5.94 3.75 -3.27
N PHE A 72 6.84 4.45 -2.57
CA PHE A 72 7.20 5.83 -2.84
C PHE A 72 8.33 5.88 -3.86
N THR A 73 8.52 7.01 -4.55
CA THR A 73 9.60 7.14 -5.54
C THR A 73 10.97 6.91 -4.94
N MET A 74 11.22 7.39 -3.72
CA MET A 74 12.50 7.17 -3.02
C MET A 74 12.78 5.69 -2.68
N THR A 75 11.74 4.85 -2.59
CA THR A 75 11.87 3.42 -2.27
C THR A 75 11.79 2.54 -3.51
N ALA A 76 11.60 3.09 -4.70
CA ALA A 76 11.32 2.32 -5.91
C ALA A 76 12.42 1.29 -6.26
N PRO A 77 13.73 1.62 -6.23
CA PRO A 77 14.77 0.63 -6.51
C PRO A 77 14.71 -0.58 -5.56
N HIS A 78 14.60 -0.33 -4.25
CA HIS A 78 14.49 -1.38 -3.23
C HIS A 78 13.20 -2.21 -3.38
N VAL A 79 12.08 -1.55 -3.71
CA VAL A 79 10.82 -2.26 -3.98
C VAL A 79 10.94 -3.19 -5.17
N TYR A 80 11.68 -2.80 -6.23
CA TYR A 80 11.90 -3.66 -7.38
C TYR A 80 12.75 -4.89 -7.02
N GLU A 81 13.80 -4.73 -6.21
CA GLU A 81 14.60 -5.85 -5.70
C GLU A 81 13.74 -6.83 -4.88
N ILE A 82 12.89 -6.32 -3.98
CA ILE A 82 11.95 -7.14 -3.21
C ILE A 82 10.98 -7.87 -4.15
N ALA A 83 10.39 -7.15 -5.11
CA ALA A 83 9.40 -7.67 -6.02
C ALA A 83 9.95 -8.79 -6.91
N ASP A 84 11.13 -8.58 -7.50
CA ASP A 84 11.77 -9.58 -8.34
C ASP A 84 12.13 -10.83 -7.54
N LYS A 85 12.64 -10.70 -6.33
CA LYS A 85 12.95 -11.84 -5.46
C LYS A 85 11.71 -12.67 -5.11
N PHE A 86 10.57 -12.04 -4.86
CA PHE A 86 9.32 -12.78 -4.65
C PHE A 86 8.85 -13.50 -5.93
N ARG A 87 9.03 -12.87 -7.11
CA ARG A 87 8.68 -13.47 -8.40
C ARG A 87 9.58 -14.64 -8.76
N GLU A 88 10.88 -14.56 -8.46
CA GLU A 88 11.83 -15.68 -8.58
C GLU A 88 11.37 -16.88 -7.74
N ASN A 89 10.77 -16.63 -6.58
CA ASN A 89 10.14 -17.64 -5.71
C ASN A 89 8.72 -18.05 -6.16
N GLY A 90 8.29 -17.65 -7.36
CA GLY A 90 7.00 -18.03 -7.94
C GLY A 90 5.78 -17.36 -7.30
N LYS A 91 5.97 -16.28 -6.53
CA LYS A 91 4.87 -15.50 -5.94
C LYS A 91 4.26 -14.54 -6.96
N THR A 92 2.95 -14.31 -6.82
CA THR A 92 2.27 -13.24 -7.56
C THR A 92 2.49 -11.91 -6.86
N VAL A 93 3.13 -10.95 -7.54
CA VAL A 93 3.48 -9.64 -6.98
C VAL A 93 2.62 -8.54 -7.60
N VAL A 94 2.09 -7.68 -6.72
CA VAL A 94 1.30 -6.51 -7.08
C VAL A 94 1.97 -5.26 -6.51
N LEU A 95 2.29 -4.30 -7.37
CA LEU A 95 2.83 -3.01 -6.94
C LEU A 95 1.75 -1.93 -6.93
N GLY A 96 1.81 -1.04 -5.95
CA GLY A 96 0.93 0.12 -5.86
C GLY A 96 1.57 1.28 -5.11
N GLY A 97 0.83 2.37 -4.95
CA GLY A 97 1.33 3.60 -4.33
C GLY A 97 1.75 4.65 -5.36
N TYR A 98 2.44 5.70 -4.89
CA TYR A 98 2.70 6.87 -5.71
C TYR A 98 3.63 6.59 -6.89
N HIS A 99 4.70 5.82 -6.69
CA HIS A 99 5.65 5.54 -7.78
C HIS A 99 5.05 4.66 -8.88
N PRO A 100 4.43 3.50 -8.58
CA PRO A 100 3.82 2.68 -9.63
C PRO A 100 2.63 3.36 -10.30
N SER A 101 2.01 4.36 -9.65
CA SER A 101 0.98 5.19 -10.29
C SER A 101 1.56 6.22 -11.26
N ALA A 102 2.74 6.76 -10.97
CA ALA A 102 3.41 7.75 -11.82
C ALA A 102 4.15 7.11 -13.01
N LEU A 103 4.82 5.97 -12.77
CA LEU A 103 5.61 5.23 -13.75
C LEU A 103 5.16 3.76 -13.83
N PRO A 104 3.92 3.50 -14.30
CA PRO A 104 3.34 2.16 -14.27
C PRO A 104 4.09 1.15 -15.15
N GLU A 105 4.55 1.56 -16.33
CA GLU A 105 5.28 0.68 -17.25
C GLU A 105 6.66 0.29 -16.72
N GLU A 106 7.32 1.17 -15.97
CA GLU A 106 8.57 0.87 -15.26
C GLU A 106 8.30 -0.17 -14.16
N ALA A 107 7.35 0.13 -13.26
CA ALA A 107 7.01 -0.77 -12.16
C ALA A 107 6.51 -2.14 -12.65
N LYS A 108 5.82 -2.19 -13.80
CA LYS A 108 5.28 -3.44 -14.36
C LYS A 108 6.36 -4.43 -14.80
N GLN A 109 7.59 -3.99 -15.06
CA GLN A 109 8.72 -4.87 -15.37
C GLN A 109 9.05 -5.80 -14.18
N HIS A 110 8.75 -5.34 -12.96
CA HIS A 110 9.07 -6.01 -11.70
C HIS A 110 7.85 -6.66 -11.01
N ALA A 111 6.66 -6.59 -11.61
CA ALA A 111 5.42 -7.03 -10.98
C ALA A 111 4.52 -7.83 -11.93
N ASP A 112 3.63 -8.67 -11.42
CA ASP A 112 2.60 -9.32 -12.22
C ASP A 112 1.45 -8.36 -12.55
N ALA A 113 1.13 -7.46 -11.61
CA ALA A 113 0.17 -6.38 -11.82
C ALA A 113 0.59 -5.08 -11.11
N VAL A 114 0.10 -3.95 -11.64
CA VAL A 114 0.24 -2.63 -11.03
C VAL A 114 -1.14 -2.04 -10.76
N VAL A 115 -1.36 -1.59 -9.52
CA VAL A 115 -2.54 -0.79 -9.13
C VAL A 115 -2.18 0.69 -9.27
N ILE A 116 -2.84 1.36 -10.21
CA ILE A 116 -2.59 2.75 -10.60
C ILE A 116 -3.64 3.65 -9.96
N GLY A 117 -3.18 4.57 -9.12
CA GLY A 117 -4.02 5.49 -8.36
C GLY A 117 -4.57 4.85 -7.08
N GLU A 118 -5.78 5.25 -6.72
CA GLU A 118 -6.50 4.77 -5.55
C GLU A 118 -6.99 3.31 -5.70
N ALA A 119 -6.95 2.57 -4.59
CA ALA A 119 -7.10 1.11 -4.58
C ALA A 119 -8.52 0.62 -4.26
N GLU A 120 -9.44 1.52 -3.86
CA GLU A 120 -10.76 1.18 -3.31
C GLU A 120 -11.59 0.25 -4.21
N LEU A 121 -11.55 0.47 -5.52
CA LEU A 121 -12.27 -0.35 -6.49
C LEU A 121 -11.37 -1.39 -7.16
N SER A 122 -10.14 -1.02 -7.47
CA SER A 122 -9.18 -1.81 -8.24
C SER A 122 -8.64 -3.00 -7.44
N TRP A 123 -8.41 -2.85 -6.13
CA TRP A 123 -7.89 -3.92 -5.29
C TRP A 123 -8.90 -5.06 -5.09
N PRO A 124 -10.17 -4.83 -4.69
CA PRO A 124 -11.17 -5.89 -4.65
C PRO A 124 -11.38 -6.58 -6.01
N GLN A 125 -11.32 -5.81 -7.10
CA GLN A 125 -11.42 -6.36 -8.46
C GLN A 125 -10.24 -7.28 -8.78
N LEU A 126 -9.01 -6.87 -8.47
CA LEU A 126 -7.81 -7.68 -8.68
C LEU A 126 -7.91 -9.01 -7.93
N LEU A 127 -8.31 -8.97 -6.66
CA LEU A 127 -8.49 -10.19 -5.86
C LEU A 127 -9.55 -11.12 -6.46
N GLN A 128 -10.66 -10.55 -6.95
CA GLN A 128 -11.71 -11.33 -7.60
C GLN A 128 -11.22 -11.98 -8.90
N ASP A 129 -10.44 -11.27 -9.72
CA ASP A 129 -9.86 -11.78 -10.96
C ASP A 129 -8.86 -12.92 -10.67
N PHE A 130 -8.03 -12.74 -9.62
CA PHE A 130 -7.12 -13.78 -9.15
C PHE A 130 -7.85 -15.06 -8.71
N GLU A 131 -8.94 -14.94 -7.92
CA GLU A 131 -9.72 -16.11 -7.49
C GLU A 131 -10.34 -16.89 -8.64
N LYS A 132 -10.91 -16.19 -9.62
CA LYS A 132 -11.67 -16.84 -10.70
C LYS A 132 -10.79 -17.61 -11.67
N LYS A 133 -9.61 -17.08 -11.99
CA LYS A 133 -8.82 -17.54 -13.14
C LYS A 133 -7.35 -17.80 -12.84
N LYS A 134 -6.87 -17.51 -11.62
CA LYS A 134 -5.43 -17.40 -11.28
C LYS A 134 -4.65 -16.53 -12.30
N LYS A 135 -5.34 -15.58 -12.93
CA LYS A 135 -4.79 -14.68 -13.94
C LYS A 135 -5.28 -13.28 -13.64
N ILE A 136 -4.35 -12.37 -13.45
CA ILE A 136 -4.60 -10.95 -13.20
C ILE A 136 -4.18 -10.13 -14.43
N LYS A 137 -4.82 -8.99 -14.61
CA LYS A 137 -4.44 -8.02 -15.63
C LYS A 137 -3.10 -7.35 -15.25
N PRO A 138 -2.31 -6.90 -16.23
CA PRO A 138 -1.08 -6.17 -15.94
C PRO A 138 -1.34 -4.84 -15.21
N PHE A 139 -2.48 -4.20 -15.48
CA PHE A 139 -2.81 -2.89 -14.92
C PHE A 139 -4.24 -2.88 -14.39
N TYR A 140 -4.41 -2.27 -13.21
CA TYR A 140 -5.71 -1.97 -12.62
C TYR A 140 -5.75 -0.48 -12.27
N HIS A 141 -6.66 0.25 -12.90
CA HIS A 141 -6.79 1.68 -12.69
C HIS A 141 -7.82 2.01 -11.62
N ALA A 142 -7.55 3.07 -10.88
CA ALA A 142 -8.53 3.72 -10.03
C ALA A 142 -9.75 4.16 -10.86
N GLY A 143 -10.94 3.87 -10.35
CA GLY A 143 -12.18 4.46 -10.83
C GLY A 143 -12.62 5.62 -9.94
N THR A 144 -13.62 6.37 -10.38
CA THR A 144 -14.32 7.30 -9.51
C THR A 144 -15.17 6.52 -8.50
N PHE A 145 -15.11 6.90 -7.22
CA PHE A 145 -15.87 6.28 -6.15
C PHE A 145 -16.26 7.32 -5.10
N ASP A 146 -17.32 7.02 -4.35
CA ASP A 146 -17.75 7.79 -3.20
C ASP A 146 -16.85 7.48 -1.99
N PRO A 147 -16.18 8.46 -1.36
CA PRO A 147 -15.38 8.25 -0.15
C PRO A 147 -16.11 7.58 1.02
N ALA A 148 -17.45 7.53 1.02
CA ALA A 148 -18.26 6.79 1.97
C ALA A 148 -17.97 5.28 1.98
N ILE A 149 -17.46 4.71 0.87
CA ILE A 149 -17.10 3.28 0.82
C ILE A 149 -15.83 2.94 1.58
N ILE A 150 -15.02 3.95 1.93
CA ILE A 150 -13.72 3.74 2.60
C ILE A 150 -13.99 3.27 4.03
N PRO A 151 -13.67 2.01 4.39
CA PRO A 151 -13.96 1.47 5.71
C PRO A 151 -13.00 2.02 6.79
N PRO A 152 -13.28 1.81 8.07
CA PRO A 152 -12.28 1.95 9.13
C PRO A 152 -11.07 1.04 8.88
N ILE A 153 -9.85 1.57 9.06
CA ILE A 153 -8.62 0.82 8.79
C ILE A 153 -8.41 -0.33 9.78
N ARG A 154 -7.75 -1.41 9.33
CA ARG A 154 -7.38 -2.58 10.16
C ARG A 154 -6.17 -2.29 11.05
N ARG A 155 -6.34 -1.46 12.08
CA ARG A 155 -5.28 -1.09 13.03
C ARG A 155 -4.70 -2.31 13.77
N ASP A 156 -5.51 -3.34 13.96
CA ASP A 156 -5.12 -4.61 14.58
C ASP A 156 -4.00 -5.35 13.83
N LEU A 157 -3.76 -5.01 12.57
CA LEU A 157 -2.67 -5.58 11.75
C LEU A 157 -1.37 -4.78 11.81
N ILE A 158 -1.33 -3.63 12.49
CA ILE A 158 -0.13 -2.80 12.62
C ILE A 158 0.76 -3.37 13.72
N LYS A 159 1.98 -3.80 13.36
CA LYS A 159 2.93 -4.42 14.28
C LYS A 159 4.36 -3.86 14.08
N PRO A 160 5.00 -3.31 15.13
CA PRO A 160 4.38 -2.83 16.37
C PRO A 160 3.43 -1.66 16.09
N MET A 161 2.40 -1.48 16.93
CA MET A 161 1.53 -0.32 16.87
C MET A 161 2.24 0.90 17.49
N PRO A 162 2.41 2.01 16.76
CA PRO A 162 3.03 3.21 17.32
C PRO A 162 2.07 3.92 18.29
N ILE A 163 2.62 4.64 19.26
CA ILE A 163 1.85 5.47 20.20
C ILE A 163 1.11 6.58 19.44
N VAL A 164 1.76 7.18 18.46
CA VAL A 164 1.17 8.21 17.60
C VAL A 164 0.53 7.54 16.39
N GLY A 165 -0.81 7.60 16.32
CA GLY A 165 -1.58 7.13 15.18
C GLY A 165 -1.82 8.21 14.12
N ALA A 166 -2.25 7.78 12.95
CA ALA A 166 -2.75 8.68 11.91
C ALA A 166 -4.20 8.34 11.54
N MET A 167 -4.92 9.36 11.09
CA MET A 167 -6.27 9.27 10.58
C MET A 167 -6.38 10.18 9.37
N GLN A 168 -7.09 9.70 8.35
CA GLN A 168 -7.33 10.45 7.13
C GLN A 168 -8.79 10.83 7.06
N THR A 169 -9.04 12.13 7.08
CA THR A 169 -10.37 12.75 6.94
C THR A 169 -10.63 13.16 5.49
N THR A 170 -9.57 13.59 4.79
CA THR A 170 -9.62 14.04 3.40
C THR A 170 -8.48 13.47 2.57
N ARG A 171 -8.65 13.44 1.25
CA ARG A 171 -7.59 13.14 0.27
C ARG A 171 -7.57 14.19 -0.83
N GLY A 172 -6.38 14.47 -1.34
CA GLY A 172 -6.15 15.52 -2.35
C GLY A 172 -6.03 16.92 -1.73
N CYS A 173 -5.79 17.90 -2.57
CA CYS A 173 -5.52 19.28 -2.19
C CYS A 173 -6.03 20.23 -3.28
N PRO A 174 -6.78 21.30 -2.95
CA PRO A 174 -7.33 22.22 -3.94
C PRO A 174 -6.31 23.20 -4.50
N ASN A 175 -5.12 23.28 -3.87
CA ASN A 175 -4.05 24.15 -4.29
C ASN A 175 -3.46 23.70 -5.63
N ARG A 176 -2.79 24.64 -6.31
CA ARG A 176 -2.22 24.44 -7.66
C ARG A 176 -0.72 24.69 -7.70
N CYS A 177 -0.01 24.25 -6.67
CA CYS A 177 1.43 24.40 -6.59
C CYS A 177 2.12 23.57 -7.69
N GLU A 178 2.85 24.24 -8.58
CA GLU A 178 3.53 23.61 -9.74
C GLU A 178 4.49 22.49 -9.34
N PHE A 179 5.14 22.62 -8.18
CA PHE A 179 6.09 21.64 -7.67
C PHE A 179 5.46 20.45 -6.94
N CYS A 180 4.15 20.49 -6.66
CA CYS A 180 3.52 19.52 -5.76
C CYS A 180 2.90 18.35 -6.52
N ALA A 181 3.49 17.16 -6.34
CA ALA A 181 3.02 15.93 -6.97
C ALA A 181 1.57 15.54 -6.61
N ILE A 182 1.06 15.94 -5.44
CA ILE A 182 -0.32 15.65 -5.03
C ILE A 182 -1.34 16.22 -6.03
N THR A 183 -1.03 17.39 -6.62
CA THR A 183 -1.93 18.01 -7.59
C THR A 183 -2.04 17.16 -8.87
N SER A 184 -0.93 16.54 -9.31
CA SER A 184 -0.90 15.63 -10.46
C SER A 184 -1.71 14.36 -10.24
N PHE A 185 -1.76 13.82 -9.01
CA PHE A 185 -2.52 12.60 -8.71
C PHE A 185 -4.02 12.83 -8.51
N TYR A 186 -4.40 13.98 -7.94
CA TYR A 186 -5.80 14.26 -7.56
C TYR A 186 -6.48 15.33 -8.42
N ASN A 187 -5.77 15.92 -9.38
CA ASN A 187 -6.26 16.98 -10.29
C ASN A 187 -6.99 18.11 -9.55
N HIS A 188 -6.40 18.59 -8.44
CA HIS A 188 -6.97 19.59 -7.51
C HIS A 188 -8.29 19.20 -6.81
N GLY A 189 -8.71 17.94 -6.94
CA GLY A 189 -9.86 17.42 -6.22
C GLY A 189 -9.58 17.24 -4.74
N VAL A 190 -10.60 17.44 -3.93
CA VAL A 190 -10.60 17.05 -2.51
C VAL A 190 -11.74 16.08 -2.28
N LYS A 191 -11.41 14.91 -1.75
CA LYS A 191 -12.37 13.90 -1.32
C LYS A 191 -12.53 14.00 0.19
N HIS A 192 -13.75 14.18 0.66
CA HIS A 192 -14.08 14.22 2.08
C HIS A 192 -14.73 12.89 2.48
N ARG A 193 -14.23 12.28 3.55
CA ARG A 193 -14.90 11.12 4.15
C ARG A 193 -16.08 11.61 5.00
N PRO A 194 -17.21 10.88 5.02
CA PRO A 194 -18.29 11.16 5.96
C PRO A 194 -17.78 11.20 7.40
N ILE A 195 -18.31 12.11 8.22
CA ILE A 195 -17.88 12.29 9.61
C ILE A 195 -18.00 10.97 10.39
N GLU A 196 -19.09 10.23 10.21
CA GLU A 196 -19.34 8.92 10.81
C GLU A 196 -18.31 7.83 10.46
N ASN A 197 -17.59 7.99 9.35
CA ASN A 197 -16.51 7.07 8.96
C ASN A 197 -15.14 7.51 9.51
N VAL A 198 -15.09 8.66 10.18
CA VAL A 198 -13.89 9.25 10.79
C VAL A 198 -13.94 9.13 12.31
N ILE A 199 -15.07 9.43 12.95
CA ILE A 199 -15.22 9.45 14.42
C ILE A 199 -15.63 8.11 15.02
#